data_AF-A0A0D2I641-F1
#
_entry.id   AF-A0A0D2I641-F1
#
_cell.length_a   1.000
_cell.length_b   1.000
_cell.length_c   1.000
_cell.angle_alpha   90.00
_cell.angle_beta   90.00
_cell.angle_gamma   90.00
#
_symmetry.space_group_name_H-M   'P 1'
#
loop_
_entity.id
_entity.type
_entity.pdbx_description
1 polymer ?
#
loop_
_entity_poly.entity_id
_entity_poly.type
_entity_poly.pdbx_seq_one_letter_code
_entity_poly.pdbx_strand_id
1 'polypeptide(L)'
;MDSKSSKVKSFRTSSKPKSEPPITVNTYYEQYKTENMQTVYKDYYPSTDSSREERDLLITKRLEVSKAAKRLEADKKAFTAANHQAAQEREKEGVREYDWA
;
A
#
# COMPACT_ATOMS: atom_id res chain seq x y z
N MET A 1 -15.29 15.82 50.78
CA MET A 1 -16.58 16.26 50.25
C MET A 1 -16.35 16.81 48.86
N ASP A 2 -16.63 15.90 47.94
CA ASP A 2 -16.53 16.00 46.50
C ASP A 2 -17.36 17.16 45.92
N SER A 3 -16.92 17.72 44.80
CA SER A 3 -17.63 17.51 43.52
C SER A 3 -17.03 18.39 42.44
N LYS A 4 -16.34 17.73 41.51
CA LYS A 4 -16.04 18.24 40.17
C LYS A 4 -17.37 18.47 39.45
N SER A 5 -17.59 19.68 38.92
CA SER A 5 -18.66 19.93 37.95
C SER A 5 -18.04 20.40 36.64
N SER A 6 -17.63 19.43 35.84
CA SER A 6 -17.37 19.55 34.41
C SER A 6 -18.62 20.05 33.70
N LYS A 7 -18.53 21.12 32.90
CA LYS A 7 -19.53 21.40 31.85
C LYS A 7 -18.86 21.62 30.51
N VAL A 8 -18.64 20.46 29.89
CA VAL A 8 -18.44 20.15 28.48
C VAL A 8 -18.83 21.30 27.56
N LYS A 9 -17.84 21.94 26.93
CA LYS A 9 -18.05 22.72 25.71
C LYS A 9 -18.57 21.76 24.64
N SER A 10 -19.84 21.95 24.29
CA SER A 10 -20.51 21.29 23.18
C SER A 10 -19.70 21.48 21.90
N PHE A 11 -18.98 20.43 21.49
CA PHE A 11 -18.51 20.32 20.12
C PHE A 11 -19.74 20.06 19.26
N ARG A 12 -20.25 21.10 18.58
CA ARG A 12 -21.08 20.90 17.39
C ARG A 12 -20.20 20.22 16.35
N THR A 13 -20.26 18.89 16.31
CA THR A 13 -19.91 18.15 15.11
C THR A 13 -20.93 18.56 14.05
N SER A 14 -20.49 19.36 13.08
CA SER A 14 -21.27 19.56 11.87
C SER A 14 -21.34 18.20 11.18
N SER A 15 -22.42 17.45 11.40
CA SER A 15 -22.73 16.26 10.62
C SER A 15 -23.15 16.73 9.22
N LYS A 16 -22.17 17.13 8.41
CA LYS A 16 -22.36 17.10 6.97
C LYS A 16 -22.66 15.64 6.62
N PRO A 17 -23.77 15.33 5.94
CA PRO A 17 -23.91 14.01 5.35
C PRO A 17 -22.70 13.82 4.45
N LYS A 18 -21.93 12.75 4.68
CA LYS A 18 -20.88 12.34 3.74
C LYS A 18 -21.61 12.17 2.42
N SER A 19 -21.31 13.04 1.45
CA SER A 19 -21.89 12.92 0.10
C SER A 19 -21.56 11.51 -0.37
N GLU A 20 -22.59 10.68 -0.56
CA GLU A 20 -22.38 9.39 -1.19
C GLU A 20 -21.67 9.64 -2.52
N PRO A 21 -20.61 8.87 -2.82
CA PRO A 21 -19.89 9.04 -4.07
C PRO A 21 -20.91 8.94 -5.22
N PRO A 22 -20.80 9.76 -6.26
CA PRO A 22 -21.73 9.72 -7.38
C PRO A 22 -21.87 8.28 -7.87
N ILE A 23 -23.10 7.84 -8.14
CA ILE A 23 -23.41 6.44 -8.55
C ILE A 23 -22.49 6.00 -9.70
N THR A 24 -22.16 6.93 -10.61
CA THR A 24 -21.23 6.74 -11.73
C THR A 24 -19.79 6.40 -11.31
N VAL A 25 -19.29 6.97 -10.22
CA VAL A 25 -17.96 6.65 -9.66
C VAL A 25 -17.97 5.24 -9.08
N ASN A 26 -19.04 4.86 -8.40
CA ASN A 26 -19.18 3.52 -7.82
C ASN A 26 -19.27 2.44 -8.90
N THR A 27 -20.07 2.68 -9.96
CA THR A 27 -20.17 1.73 -11.08
C THR A 27 -18.86 1.58 -11.84
N TYR A 28 -18.14 2.67 -12.07
CA TYR A 28 -16.83 2.62 -12.74
C TYR A 28 -15.80 1.85 -11.90
N TYR A 29 -15.80 2.07 -10.58
CA TYR A 29 -14.92 1.35 -9.67
C TYR A 29 -15.18 -0.16 -9.68
N GLU A 30 -16.45 -0.58 -9.61
CA GLU A 30 -16.80 -2.00 -9.65
C GLU A 30 -16.51 -2.65 -11.02
N GLN A 31 -16.71 -1.92 -12.12
CA GLN A 31 -16.30 -2.38 -13.45
C GLN A 31 -14.79 -2.59 -13.55
N TYR A 32 -14.00 -1.57 -13.16
CA TYR A 32 -12.55 -1.66 -13.15
C TYR A 32 -12.06 -2.84 -12.30
N LYS A 33 -12.63 -3.01 -11.09
CA LYS A 33 -12.29 -4.12 -10.21
C LYS A 33 -12.58 -5.47 -10.85
N THR A 34 -13.72 -5.60 -11.53
CA THR A 34 -14.10 -6.83 -12.23
C THR A 34 -13.18 -7.13 -13.41
N GLU A 35 -12.87 -6.13 -14.24
CA GLU A 35 -11.94 -6.26 -15.36
C GLU A 35 -10.52 -6.59 -14.91
N ASN A 36 -10.06 -5.97 -13.83
CA ASN A 36 -8.76 -6.21 -13.24
C ASN A 36 -8.68 -7.65 -12.70
N MET A 37 -9.69 -8.11 -11.97
CA MET A 37 -9.75 -9.51 -11.52
C MET A 37 -9.73 -10.52 -12.68
N GLN A 38 -10.46 -10.25 -13.77
CA GLN A 38 -10.44 -11.11 -14.96
C GLN A 38 -9.07 -11.12 -15.63
N THR A 39 -8.41 -9.96 -15.71
CA THR A 39 -7.06 -9.84 -16.28
C THR A 39 -6.05 -10.62 -15.46
N VAL A 40 -6.07 -10.44 -14.13
CA VAL A 40 -5.22 -11.19 -13.20
C VAL A 40 -5.45 -12.70 -13.33
N TYR A 41 -6.70 -13.13 -13.41
CA TYR A 41 -7.04 -14.54 -13.58
C TYR A 41 -6.45 -15.12 -14.88
N LYS A 42 -6.58 -14.41 -16.01
CA LYS A 42 -6.00 -14.83 -17.30
C LYS A 42 -4.47 -14.89 -17.26
N ASP A 43 -3.84 -13.96 -16.55
CA ASP A 43 -2.38 -13.92 -16.42
C ASP A 43 -1.82 -15.11 -15.62
N TYR A 44 -2.58 -15.62 -14.65
CA TYR A 44 -2.20 -16.83 -13.88
C TYR A 44 -2.60 -18.13 -14.57
N TYR A 45 -3.78 -18.15 -15.20
CA TYR A 45 -4.39 -19.33 -15.83
C TYR A 45 -4.64 -19.08 -17.31
N PRO A 46 -3.59 -19.09 -18.16
CA PRO A 46 -3.76 -18.93 -19.59
C PRO A 46 -4.56 -20.10 -20.16
N SER A 47 -5.56 -19.78 -21.00
CA SER A 47 -6.36 -20.80 -21.69
C SER A 47 -5.48 -21.62 -22.63
N THR A 48 -5.85 -22.87 -22.88
CA THR A 48 -5.23 -23.71 -23.93
C THR A 48 -5.39 -23.12 -25.32
N ASP A 49 -6.37 -22.24 -25.51
CA ASP A 49 -6.66 -21.56 -26.77
C ASP A 49 -5.87 -20.25 -26.94
N SER A 50 -5.02 -19.89 -25.97
CA SER A 50 -4.24 -18.64 -26.04
C SER A 50 -3.26 -18.69 -27.22
N SER A 51 -3.13 -17.56 -27.91
CA SER A 51 -2.20 -17.45 -29.03
C SER A 51 -0.75 -17.66 -28.57
N ARG A 52 0.15 -17.92 -29.53
CA ARG A 52 1.57 -18.04 -29.21
C ARG A 52 2.11 -16.71 -28.66
N GLU A 53 1.72 -15.61 -29.28
CA GLU A 53 2.11 -14.25 -28.92
C GLU A 53 1.64 -13.87 -27.51
N GLU A 54 0.41 -14.25 -27.14
CA GLU A 54 -0.13 -14.02 -25.80
C GLU A 54 0.68 -14.78 -24.73
N ARG A 55 1.05 -16.04 -25.01
CA ARG A 55 1.89 -16.84 -24.11
C ARG A 55 3.30 -16.27 -23.98
N ASP A 56 3.92 -15.84 -25.09
CA ASP A 56 5.25 -15.22 -25.09
C ASP A 56 5.26 -13.89 -24.30
N LEU A 57 4.18 -13.11 -24.42
CA LEU A 57 3.99 -11.89 -23.64
C LEU A 57 3.88 -12.20 -22.13
N LEU A 58 3.10 -13.22 -21.76
CA LEU A 58 2.98 -13.66 -20.36
C LEU A 58 4.32 -14.11 -19.77
N ILE A 59 5.12 -14.84 -20.53
CA ILE A 59 6.46 -15.26 -20.10
C ILE A 59 7.35 -14.04 -19.86
N THR A 60 7.34 -13.08 -20.78
CA THR A 60 8.09 -11.82 -20.64
C THR A 60 7.68 -11.05 -19.39
N LYS A 61 6.37 -10.84 -19.19
CA LYS A 61 5.84 -10.18 -17.99
C LYS A 61 6.27 -10.88 -16.70
N ARG A 62 6.17 -12.22 -16.64
CA ARG A 62 6.58 -13.01 -15.47
C ARG A 62 8.07 -12.87 -15.17
N LEU A 63 8.91 -12.80 -16.21
CA LEU A 63 10.35 -12.57 -16.05
C LEU A 63 10.64 -11.17 -15.48
N GLU A 64 9.96 -10.14 -15.98
CA GLU A 64 10.10 -8.76 -15.50
C GLU A 64 9.69 -8.63 -14.02
N VAL A 65 8.55 -9.19 -13.65
CA VAL A 65 8.09 -9.23 -12.24
C VAL A 65 9.12 -9.93 -11.36
N SER A 66 9.67 -11.06 -11.81
CA SER A 66 10.71 -11.80 -11.06
C SER A 66 11.99 -10.98 -10.88
N LYS A 67 12.40 -10.22 -11.91
CA LYS A 67 13.56 -9.33 -11.86
C LYS A 67 13.32 -8.15 -10.90
N ALA A 68 12.13 -7.56 -10.96
CA ALA A 68 11.73 -6.48 -10.06
C ALA A 68 11.69 -6.95 -8.60
N ALA A 69 11.14 -8.15 -8.33
CA ALA A 69 11.10 -8.73 -6.99
C ALA A 69 12.51 -8.92 -6.39
N LYS A 70 13.47 -9.43 -7.17
CA LYS A 70 14.87 -9.58 -6.72
C LYS A 70 15.53 -8.24 -6.40
N ARG A 71 15.29 -7.21 -7.21
CA ARG A 71 15.80 -5.85 -6.94
C ARG A 71 15.21 -5.29 -5.66
N LEU A 72 13.89 -5.40 -5.49
CA LEU A 72 13.21 -4.93 -4.29
C LEU A 72 13.72 -5.63 -3.02
N GLU A 73 14.03 -6.93 -3.09
CA GLU A 73 14.62 -7.65 -1.97
C GLU A 73 16.03 -7.13 -1.63
N ALA A 74 16.85 -6.86 -2.64
CA ALA A 74 18.17 -6.28 -2.46
C ALA A 74 18.08 -4.86 -1.84
N ASP A 75 17.17 -4.03 -2.34
CA ASP A 75 16.93 -2.68 -1.84
C ASP A 75 16.45 -2.70 -0.39
N LYS A 76 15.52 -3.60 -0.06
CA LYS A 76 15.06 -3.81 1.32
C LYS A 76 16.22 -4.18 2.26
N LYS A 77 17.10 -5.10 1.83
CA LYS A 77 18.28 -5.50 2.61
C LYS A 77 19.22 -4.33 2.81
N ALA A 78 19.52 -3.57 1.76
CA ALA A 78 20.38 -2.40 1.82
C ALA A 78 19.83 -1.32 2.76
N PHE A 79 18.54 -1.00 2.64
CA PHE A 79 17.87 -0.03 3.50
C PHE A 79 17.87 -0.47 4.97
N THR A 80 17.59 -1.76 5.23
CA THR A 80 17.60 -2.30 6.59
C THR A 80 18.99 -2.24 7.21
N ALA A 81 20.03 -2.60 6.44
CA ALA A 81 21.42 -2.54 6.89
C ALA A 81 21.86 -1.09 7.19
N ALA A 82 21.55 -0.15 6.29
CA ALA A 82 21.85 1.26 6.47
C ALA A 82 21.16 1.84 7.71
N ASN A 83 19.89 1.51 7.94
CA ASN A 83 19.18 1.94 9.14
C ASN A 83 19.78 1.34 10.41
N HIS A 84 20.19 0.08 10.39
CA HIS A 84 20.83 -0.56 11.52
C HIS A 84 22.18 0.10 11.85
N GLN A 85 22.98 0.39 10.83
CA GLN A 85 24.24 1.12 11.00
C GLN A 85 23.99 2.53 11.55
N ALA A 86 23.05 3.28 10.97
CA ALA A 86 22.71 4.62 11.45
C ALA A 86 22.19 4.60 12.90
N ALA A 87 21.47 3.55 13.31
CA ALA A 87 21.05 3.38 14.70
C ALA A 87 22.26 3.17 15.64
N GLN A 88 23.21 2.33 15.25
CA GLN A 88 24.45 2.13 16.03
C GLN A 88 25.31 3.40 16.10
N GLU A 89 25.38 4.20 15.03
CA GLU A 89 26.10 5.47 15.02
C GLU A 89 25.45 6.48 15.97
N ARG A 90 24.12 6.61 15.95
CA ARG A 90 23.38 7.47 16.91
C ARG A 90 23.61 7.05 18.36
N GLU A 91 23.61 5.75 18.64
CA GLU A 91 23.90 5.23 19.98
C GLU A 91 25.32 5.59 20.44
N LYS A 92 26.32 5.47 19.55
CA LYS A 92 27.71 5.86 19.83
C LYS A 92 27.86 7.36 20.07
N GLU A 93 27.09 8.18 19.36
CA GLU A 93 27.03 9.63 19.54
C GLU A 93 26.21 10.05 20.77
N GLY A 94 25.58 9.10 21.48
CA GLY A 94 24.75 9.36 22.65
C GLY A 94 23.42 10.03 22.33
N VAL A 95 23.02 10.04 21.05
CA VAL A 95 21.77 10.64 20.55
C VAL A 95 20.60 9.74 20.95
N ARG A 96 19.75 10.23 21.84
CA ARG A 96 18.56 9.52 22.32
C ARG A 96 17.40 9.69 21.35
N GLU A 97 16.47 8.75 21.40
CA GLU A 97 15.20 8.73 20.66
C GLU A 97 14.29 9.96 20.84
N TYR A 98 14.70 11.00 21.57
CA TYR A 98 13.94 12.23 21.78
C TYR A 98 14.68 13.49 21.33
N ASP A 99 15.90 13.36 20.78
CA ASP A 99 16.74 14.49 20.39
C ASP A 99 16.45 14.98 18.95
N TRP A 100 15.44 14.41 18.28
CA TRP A 100 15.08 14.70 16.88
C TRP A 100 13.82 15.58 16.70
N ALA A 101 13.41 16.33 17.73
CA ALA A 101 12.29 17.26 17.68
C ALA A 101 12.73 18.72 17.47
#